data_AF-A0A414Y669-F1
#
_entry.id   AF-A0A414Y669-F1
#
_cell.length_a   1.000
_cell.length_b   1.000
_cell.length_c   1.000
_cell.angle_alpha   90.00
_cell.angle_beta   90.00
_cell.angle_gamma   90.00
#
_symmetry.space_group_name_H-M   'P 1'
#
loop_
_entity.id
_entity.type
_entity.pdbx_description
1 polymer ?
#
loop_
_entity_poly.entity_id
_entity_poly.type
_entity_poly.pdbx_seq_one_letter_code
_entity_poly.pdbx_strand_id
1 'polypeptide(L)' 'NCMERLEAWEKNPDRPCEIELYHDWAPYSFGFTQRYPDGSRGIVGGLLYHGSPDESFAVQLTPFKGWQIHT' A
#
# COMPACT_ATOMS: atom_id res chain seq x y z
N ASN A 1 -4.57 5.53 -10.77
CA ASN A 1 -3.20 5.20 -10.32
C ASN A 1 -3.28 4.54 -8.94
N CYS A 2 -2.36 3.64 -8.55
CA CYS A 2 -2.38 3.01 -7.21
C CYS A 2 -2.15 4.04 -6.07
N MET A 3 -1.27 5.02 -6.29
CA MET A 3 -0.96 6.05 -5.29
C MET A 3 -2.17 6.96 -5.06
N GLU A 4 -2.83 7.40 -6.13
CA GLU A 4 -4.10 8.14 -6.05
C GLU A 4 -5.16 7.39 -5.23
N ARG A 5 -5.16 6.05 -5.26
CA ARG A 5 -6.09 5.23 -4.49
C ARG A 5 -5.75 5.20 -3.00
N LEU A 6 -4.46 5.16 -2.64
CA LEU A 6 -4.03 5.31 -1.25
C LEU A 6 -4.33 6.73 -0.74
N GLU A 7 -3.99 7.77 -1.51
CA GLU A 7 -4.31 9.17 -1.17
C GLU A 7 -5.82 9.41 -1.04
N ALA A 8 -6.64 8.70 -1.81
CA ALA A 8 -8.10 8.80 -1.69
C ALA A 8 -8.61 8.25 -0.34
N TRP A 9 -7.91 7.31 0.30
CA TRP A 9 -8.30 6.81 1.62
C TRP A 9 -8.12 7.87 2.72
N GLU A 10 -7.12 8.74 2.60
CA GLU A 10 -6.90 9.85 3.53
C GLU A 10 -8.00 10.90 3.47
N LYS A 11 -8.74 10.97 2.35
CA LYS A 11 -9.82 11.93 2.12
C LYS A 11 -11.17 11.48 2.68
N ASN A 12 -11.24 10.37 3.43
CA ASN A 12 -12.47 9.92 4.05
C ASN A 12 -12.94 10.91 5.14
N PRO A 13 -14.06 11.63 4.96
CA PRO A 13 -14.51 12.63 5.92
C PRO A 13 -15.04 12.01 7.22
N ASP A 14 -15.56 10.78 7.16
CA ASP A 14 -16.15 10.09 8.33
C ASP A 14 -15.07 9.50 9.25
N ARG A 15 -13.91 9.19 8.68
CA ARG A 15 -12.79 8.60 9.40
C ARG A 15 -11.46 9.07 8.79
N PRO A 16 -11.06 10.32 9.05
CA PRO A 16 -9.82 10.87 8.51
C PRO A 16 -8.63 10.04 9.00
N CYS A 17 -7.70 9.75 8.10
CA CYS A 17 -6.48 9.03 8.41
C CYS A 17 -5.31 9.56 7.60
N GLU A 18 -4.10 9.23 8.05
CA GLU A 18 -2.89 9.31 7.24
C GLU A 18 -2.47 7.89 6.85
N ILE A 19 -1.94 7.73 5.63
CA ILE A 19 -1.29 6.50 5.21
C ILE A 19 0.20 6.61 5.58
N GLU A 20 0.61 5.81 6.56
CA GLU A 20 2.03 5.65 6.89
C GLU A 20 2.64 4.53 6.05
N LEU A 21 3.76 4.82 5.39
CA LEU A 21 4.54 3.84 4.64
C LEU A 21 5.73 3.37 5.47
N TYR A 22 6.00 2.07 5.41
CA TYR A 22 7.15 1.42 6.03
C TYR A 22 7.96 0.71 4.96
N HIS A 23 9.28 0.80 5.06
CA HIS A 23 10.16 0.04 4.19
C HIS A 23 10.00 -1.46 4.46
N ASP A 24 9.69 -2.23 3.42
CA ASP A 24 9.70 -3.69 3.49
C ASP A 24 11.07 -4.22 3.05
N TRP A 25 11.41 -5.46 3.41
CA TRP A 25 12.71 -6.04 3.07
C TRP A 25 12.90 -6.24 1.55
N ALA A 26 11.83 -6.49 0.81
CA ALA A 26 11.89 -6.70 -0.63
C ALA A 26 12.12 -5.38 -1.41
N PRO A 27 12.88 -5.39 -2.52
CA PRO A 27 13.02 -4.22 -3.39
C PRO A 27 11.66 -3.71 -3.88
N TYR A 28 11.49 -2.39 -3.92
CA TYR A 28 10.28 -1.72 -4.39
C TYR A 28 8.99 -2.24 -3.71
N SER A 29 9.12 -2.59 -2.43
CA SER A 29 8.03 -3.02 -1.57
C SER A 29 7.93 -2.10 -0.36
N PHE A 30 6.71 -1.74 0.00
CA PHE A 30 6.41 -0.99 1.21
C PHE A 30 5.26 -1.64 1.95
N GLY A 31 5.36 -1.75 3.26
CA GLY A 31 4.19 -1.91 4.11
C GLY A 31 3.47 -0.58 4.24
N PHE A 32 2.17 -0.59 4.53
CA PHE A 32 1.46 0.61 4.93
C PHE A 32 0.44 0.32 6.02
N THR A 33 0.09 1.36 6.79
CA THR A 33 -1.07 1.34 7.69
C THR A 33 -1.83 2.65 7.61
N GLN A 34 -3.13 2.62 7.91
CA GLN A 34 -3.85 3.82 8.29
C GLN A 34 -3.50 4.21 9.74
N ARG A 35 -3.16 5.47 9.98
CA ARG A 35 -3.04 6.08 11.30
C ARG A 35 -4.16 7.10 11.49
N TYR A 36 -4.95 6.94 12.55
CA TYR A 36 -6.04 7.85 12.88
C TYR A 36 -5.58 8.93 13.90
N PRO A 37 -6.31 10.05 14.01
CA PRO A 37 -5.95 11.14 14.93
C PRO A 37 -5.87 10.73 16.41
N ASP A 38 -6.63 9.72 16.82
CA ASP A 38 -6.62 9.18 18.19
C ASP A 38 -5.44 8.23 18.46
N GLY A 39 -4.55 8.03 17.47
CA GLY A 39 -3.40 7.13 17.54
C GLY A 39 -3.72 5.67 17.25
N SER A 40 -4.99 5.31 17.02
CA SER A 40 -5.35 3.96 16.59
C SER A 40 -4.91 3.68 15.16
N ARG A 41 -4.80 2.40 14.82
CA ARG A 41 -4.39 1.92 13.48
C ARG A 41 -5.55 1.21 12.77
N GLY A 42 -5.58 1.37 11.46
CA GLY A 42 -6.62 0.81 10.59
C GLY A 42 -6.11 -0.33 9.72
N ILE A 43 -6.49 -0.30 8.45
CA ILE A 43 -6.05 -1.27 7.43
C ILE A 43 -4.53 -1.30 7.38
N VAL A 44 -3.98 -2.51 7.32
CA VAL A 44 -2.56 -2.78 7.08
C VAL A 44 -2.45 -3.53 5.75
N GLY A 45 -1.48 -3.17 4.92
CA GLY A 45 -1.26 -3.81 3.63
C GLY A 45 0.14 -3.58 3.07
N GLY A 46 0.34 -4.02 1.83
CA GLY A 46 1.55 -3.83 1.05
C GLY A 46 1.30 -2.97 -0.20
N LEU A 47 2.29 -2.18 -0.58
CA LEU A 47 2.39 -1.48 -1.85
C LEU A 47 3.62 -2.02 -2.57
N LEU A 48 3.37 -2.81 -3.62
CA LEU A 48 4.40 -3.60 -4.29
C LEU A 48 4.55 -3.16 -5.75
N TYR A 49 5.77 -3.10 -6.26
CA TYR A 49 6.02 -2.94 -7.69
C TYR A 49 6.26 -4.30 -8.37
N HIS A 50 5.39 -4.65 -9.31
CA HIS A 50 5.54 -5.84 -10.15
C HIS A 50 6.35 -5.50 -11.40
N GLY A 51 7.67 -5.73 -11.35
CA GLY A 51 8.63 -5.45 -12.42
C GLY A 51 8.88 -6.61 -13.39
N SER A 52 9.92 -6.50 -14.21
CA SER A 52 10.45 -7.62 -15.02
C SER A 52 12.00 -7.59 -14.98
N PRO A 53 12.65 -8.35 -14.08
CA PRO A 53 12.07 -9.35 -13.18
C PRO A 53 11.17 -8.75 -12.10
N ASP A 54 10.23 -9.54 -11.59
CA ASP A 54 9.43 -9.17 -10.43
C ASP A 54 10.23 -9.51 -9.16
N GLU A 55 10.63 -8.49 -8.41
CA GLU A 55 11.43 -8.61 -7.19
C GLU A 55 10.59 -8.43 -5.92
N SER A 56 9.25 -8.33 -6.05
CA SER A 56 8.35 -8.24 -4.90
C SER A 56 8.14 -9.58 -4.18
N PHE A 57 8.49 -10.70 -4.86
CA PHE A 57 8.25 -12.08 -4.40
C PHE A 57 6.79 -12.45 -4.10
N ALA A 58 5.83 -11.53 -4.36
CA ALA A 58 4.42 -11.78 -4.13
C ALA A 58 3.80 -12.58 -5.29
N VAL A 59 2.84 -13.44 -4.94
CA VAL A 59 2.07 -14.19 -5.92
C VAL A 59 1.08 -13.26 -6.60
N GLN A 60 1.11 -13.24 -7.93
CA GLN A 60 0.09 -12.60 -8.76
C GLN A 60 -0.84 -13.65 -9.35
N LEU A 61 -2.14 -13.59 -9.02
CA LEU A 61 -3.14 -14.46 -9.63
C LEU A 61 -3.40 -14.11 -11.11
N THR A 62 -3.30 -12.82 -11.42
CA THR A 62 -3.40 -12.28 -12.78
C THR A 62 -2.16 -11.43 -13.03
N PRO A 63 -1.38 -11.68 -14.11
CA PRO A 63 -0.18 -10.91 -14.39
C PRO A 63 -0.45 -9.42 -14.54
N PHE A 64 0.31 -8.62 -13.81
CA PHE A 64 0.30 -7.16 -13.87
C PHE A 64 1.74 -6.62 -13.82
N LYS A 65 1.95 -5.44 -14.42
CA LYS A 65 3.22 -4.71 -14.31
C LYS A 65 2.95 -3.31 -13.79
N GLY A 66 3.72 -2.92 -12.77
CA GLY A 66 3.55 -1.64 -12.08
C GLY A 66 3.22 -1.80 -10.61
N TRP A 67 2.91 -0.67 -9.98
CA TRP A 67 2.58 -0.60 -8.57
C TRP A 67 1.16 -1.11 -8.28
N GLN A 68 1.02 -1.93 -7.24
CA GLN A 68 -0.23 -2.53 -6.80
C GLN A 68 -0.36 -2.53 -5.28
N ILE A 69 -1.59 -2.32 -4.79
CA ILE A 69 -1.96 -2.43 -3.39
C ILE A 69 -2.36 -3.89 -3.11
N HIS A 70 -1.79 -4.46 -2.06
CA HIS A 70 -2.10 -5.77 -1.49
C HIS A 70 -2.66 -5.53 -0.07
N THR A 71 -3.86 -6.00 0.22
CA THR A 71 -4.54 -5.86 1.52
C THR A 71 -5.18 -7.17 1.92
#